data_AF-B1VXJ8-F1
#
_entry.id   AF-B1VXJ8-F1
#
_cell.length_a   1.000
_cell.length_b   1.000
_cell.length_c   1.000
_cell.angle_alpha   90.00
_cell.angle_beta   90.00
_cell.angle_gamma   90.00
#
_symmetry.space_group_name_H-M   'P 1'
#
loop_
_entity.id
_entity.type
_entity.pdbx_description
1 polymer ?
#
loop_
_entity_poly.entity_id
_entity_poly.type
_entity_poly.pdbx_seq_one_letter_code
_entity_poly.pdbx_strand_id
1 'polypeptide(L)'
;MTDPREGAELTETRKEFPPPSSPRPRPGVVELHRRILLAEIDRTGPDGHRRARTRRRAAVALATAAVASIATVTVVLLDSAAPPAPGSEPASRASVRLLDRAARVAAAGPAHSPRDSQFAYVKVTGHTTSLSETPTGGMKRTREDESYEQWTSVDGSSRTLQRDRGAPGTLLEAPGKGSFSSPTYRFLAGLPADPGEVLAAIYREAKLNHGEGSGSTTGPDQEAFVIIGDLLRVSVAPPQVTATLYRAAARIPGVVVVPSSVDAAGRRGVAVARAHDGERTEWIFDRETSRLLGERTVLLEDSAWGRAGTAVDATAIIAGGFTDEPGERPAEPLDGGWEKGAPPE
;
A
#
# COMPACT_ATOMS: atom_id res chain seq x y z
N MET A 1 27.94 -30.93 -28.18
CA MET A 1 27.67 -31.76 -29.36
C MET A 1 26.29 -32.35 -29.14
N THR A 2 25.27 -31.58 -29.49
CA THR A 2 23.86 -31.85 -29.19
C THR A 2 23.29 -32.70 -30.32
N ASP A 3 22.51 -33.72 -29.98
CA ASP A 3 22.00 -34.73 -30.91
C ASP A 3 21.13 -34.06 -32.00
N PRO A 4 21.46 -34.22 -33.31
CA PRO A 4 20.69 -33.62 -34.39
C PRO A 4 19.24 -34.14 -34.51
N ARG A 5 18.85 -35.17 -33.76
CA ARG A 5 17.44 -35.64 -33.69
C ARG A 5 16.57 -34.81 -32.75
N GLU A 6 17.15 -34.21 -31.71
CA GLU A 6 16.42 -33.43 -30.70
C GLU A 6 15.96 -32.06 -31.25
N GLY A 7 16.75 -31.47 -32.16
CA GLY A 7 16.40 -30.22 -32.83
C GLY A 7 15.29 -30.37 -33.89
N ALA A 8 15.15 -31.56 -34.48
CA ALA A 8 14.12 -31.83 -35.49
C ALA A 8 12.74 -32.04 -34.86
N GLU A 9 12.65 -32.76 -33.73
CA GLU A 9 11.38 -32.94 -32.99
C GLU A 9 10.86 -31.61 -32.44
N LEU A 10 11.73 -30.76 -31.86
CA LEU A 10 11.34 -29.44 -31.33
C LEU A 10 10.81 -28.48 -32.41
N THR A 11 11.20 -28.67 -33.67
CA THR A 11 10.78 -27.80 -34.78
C THR A 11 9.44 -28.23 -35.37
N GLU A 12 9.12 -29.53 -35.35
CA GLU A 12 7.81 -30.06 -35.76
C GLU A 12 6.73 -29.80 -34.69
N THR A 13 7.02 -29.97 -33.39
CA THR A 13 6.03 -29.70 -32.33
C THR A 13 5.62 -28.22 -32.25
N ARG A 14 6.50 -27.30 -32.66
CA ARG A 14 6.23 -25.85 -32.66
C ARG A 14 5.35 -25.39 -33.83
N LYS A 15 5.19 -26.20 -34.87
CA LYS A 15 4.28 -25.91 -36.01
C LYS A 15 2.85 -26.40 -35.76
N GLU A 16 2.65 -27.46 -34.97
CA GLU A 16 1.30 -27.97 -34.64
C GLU A 16 0.67 -27.31 -33.41
N PHE A 17 1.46 -26.75 -32.48
CA PHE A 17 0.94 -26.02 -31.32
C PHE A 17 1.67 -24.68 -31.16
N PRO A 18 1.10 -23.55 -31.62
CA PRO A 18 1.65 -22.24 -31.25
C PRO A 18 1.63 -22.13 -29.73
N PRO A 19 2.67 -21.55 -29.09
CA PRO A 19 2.69 -21.40 -27.65
C PRO A 19 1.43 -20.63 -27.24
N PRO A 20 0.67 -21.11 -26.24
CA PRO A 20 -0.52 -20.38 -25.80
C PRO A 20 -0.08 -18.98 -25.39
N SER A 21 -0.75 -17.97 -25.95
CA SER A 21 -0.74 -16.61 -25.43
C SER A 21 -1.05 -16.71 -23.95
N SER A 22 -0.04 -16.67 -23.10
CA SER A 22 -0.21 -16.89 -21.67
C SER A 22 -0.71 -15.56 -21.09
N PRO A 23 -1.98 -15.40 -20.68
CA PRO A 23 -2.34 -14.27 -19.84
C PRO A 23 -1.50 -14.36 -18.56
N ARG A 24 -0.65 -13.36 -18.34
CA ARG A 24 0.12 -13.24 -17.09
C ARG A 24 -0.85 -13.14 -15.90
N PRO A 25 -0.55 -13.78 -14.76
CA PRO A 25 -1.38 -13.71 -13.56
C PRO A 25 -1.36 -12.29 -12.96
N ARG A 26 -2.51 -11.80 -12.47
CA ARG A 26 -2.67 -10.51 -11.77
C ARG A 26 -2.90 -10.72 -10.26
N PRO A 27 -1.93 -10.41 -9.40
CA PRO A 27 -2.16 -10.12 -7.98
C PRO A 27 -1.94 -8.62 -7.69
N GLY A 28 -3.03 -7.87 -7.58
CA GLY A 28 -3.11 -6.40 -7.69
C GLY A 28 -2.52 -5.53 -6.58
N VAL A 29 -1.73 -6.08 -5.65
CA VAL A 29 -0.99 -5.26 -4.66
C VAL A 29 0.48 -5.72 -4.60
N VAL A 30 0.70 -7.03 -4.62
CA VAL A 30 2.05 -7.62 -4.70
C VAL A 30 2.73 -7.35 -6.04
N GLU A 31 2.00 -7.34 -7.17
CA GLU A 31 2.59 -7.07 -8.48
C GLU A 31 2.85 -5.57 -8.74
N LEU A 32 2.12 -4.68 -8.08
CA LEU A 32 2.38 -3.24 -8.16
C LEU A 32 3.70 -2.91 -7.45
N HIS A 33 3.91 -3.44 -6.24
CA HIS A 33 5.19 -3.39 -5.56
C HIS A 33 6.28 -4.07 -6.38
N ARG A 34 6.02 -5.26 -6.95
CA ARG A 34 6.98 -5.98 -7.81
C ARG A 34 7.42 -5.18 -9.05
N ARG A 35 6.53 -4.40 -9.66
CA ARG A 35 6.88 -3.54 -10.81
C ARG A 35 7.70 -2.32 -10.40
N ILE A 36 7.41 -1.74 -9.23
CA ILE A 36 8.23 -0.66 -8.62
C ILE A 36 9.65 -1.18 -8.35
N LEU A 37 9.78 -2.44 -7.90
CA LEU A 37 11.06 -3.08 -7.60
C LEU A 37 11.90 -3.39 -8.85
N LEU A 38 11.29 -3.90 -9.91
CA LEU A 38 12.00 -4.22 -11.14
C LEU A 38 12.52 -2.98 -11.89
N ALA A 39 11.83 -1.84 -11.77
CA ALA A 39 12.26 -0.58 -12.37
C ALA A 39 13.47 0.06 -11.66
N GLU A 40 13.72 -0.28 -10.40
CA GLU A 40 14.84 0.26 -9.60
C GLU A 40 16.11 -0.60 -9.71
N ILE A 41 15.97 -1.91 -9.95
CA ILE A 41 17.10 -2.84 -10.19
C ILE A 41 17.83 -2.51 -11.51
N ASP A 42 17.12 -2.12 -12.57
CA ASP A 42 17.74 -1.75 -13.85
C ASP A 42 18.56 -0.45 -13.76
N ARG A 43 18.31 0.40 -12.75
CA ARG A 43 19.12 1.59 -12.47
C ARG A 43 20.40 1.28 -11.69
N THR A 44 20.51 0.09 -11.10
CA THR A 44 21.60 -0.27 -10.16
C THR A 44 22.36 -1.54 -10.57
N GLY A 45 22.36 -1.89 -11.86
CA GLY A 45 23.20 -2.95 -12.42
C GLY A 45 24.72 -2.69 -12.24
N PRO A 46 25.54 -3.74 -12.01
CA PRO A 46 26.92 -3.60 -11.53
C PRO A 46 27.93 -3.42 -12.68
N ASP A 47 27.89 -2.29 -13.39
CA ASP A 47 28.95 -1.95 -14.35
C ASP A 47 29.29 -0.45 -14.30
N GLY A 48 30.11 -0.08 -13.31
CA GLY A 48 30.52 1.31 -13.16
C GLY A 48 31.78 1.57 -12.35
N HIS A 49 32.62 0.57 -12.08
CA HIS A 49 33.86 0.78 -11.32
C HIS A 49 35.08 0.17 -12.01
N ARG A 50 35.68 0.91 -12.95
CA ARG A 50 37.11 0.78 -13.30
C ARG A 50 37.74 2.08 -13.80
N ARG A 51 38.44 2.73 -12.85
CA ARG A 51 39.68 3.52 -12.98
C ARG A 51 39.72 4.72 -13.94
N ALA A 52 39.94 5.91 -13.35
CA ALA A 52 41.16 6.67 -13.62
C ALA A 52 41.54 7.54 -12.41
N ARG A 53 42.56 7.09 -11.67
CA ARG A 53 43.35 7.93 -10.77
C ARG A 53 44.25 8.81 -11.63
N THR A 54 44.18 10.13 -11.46
CA THR A 54 45.35 11.01 -11.67
C THR A 54 45.46 12.02 -10.54
N ARG A 55 46.61 11.97 -9.88
CA ARG A 55 47.08 12.87 -8.82
C ARG A 55 47.51 14.21 -9.43
N ARG A 56 47.28 15.32 -8.70
CA ARG A 56 48.18 16.49 -8.51
C ARG A 56 47.51 17.43 -7.49
N ARG A 57 47.98 17.42 -6.23
CA ARG A 57 48.99 18.31 -5.59
C ARG A 57 48.41 19.68 -5.14
N ALA A 58 48.22 19.76 -3.82
CA ALA A 58 48.44 20.85 -2.86
C ALA A 58 48.28 22.33 -3.27
N ALA A 59 47.49 23.06 -2.49
CA ALA A 59 47.94 24.28 -1.82
C ALA A 59 47.13 24.55 -0.55
N VAL A 60 47.86 24.79 0.53
CA VAL A 60 47.43 25.29 1.83
C VAL A 60 47.16 26.79 1.73
N ALA A 61 46.12 27.29 2.40
CA ALA A 61 46.10 28.67 2.89
C ALA A 61 45.32 28.74 4.21
N LEU A 62 46.08 28.94 5.29
CA LEU A 62 45.60 29.41 6.58
C LEU A 62 45.04 30.83 6.45
N ALA A 63 43.96 31.11 7.18
CA ALA A 63 43.74 32.45 7.73
C ALA A 63 43.05 32.31 9.09
N THR A 64 43.87 32.41 10.13
CA THR A 64 43.50 32.64 11.52
C THR A 64 43.14 34.11 11.73
N ALA A 65 42.04 34.40 12.42
CA ALA A 65 41.92 35.61 13.22
C ALA A 65 41.09 35.28 14.48
N ALA A 66 41.80 35.18 15.59
CA ALA A 66 41.23 35.07 16.93
C ALA A 66 40.95 36.48 17.47
N VAL A 67 39.77 36.67 18.08
CA VAL A 67 39.58 37.64 19.16
C VAL A 67 38.87 36.90 20.28
N ALA A 68 39.58 36.76 21.40
CA ALA A 68 39.08 36.15 22.63
C ALA A 68 38.46 37.22 23.53
N SER A 69 37.29 36.93 24.12
CA SER A 69 36.95 37.50 25.42
C SER A 69 35.84 36.70 26.13
N ILE A 70 36.27 36.09 27.23
CA ILE A 70 35.58 35.83 28.50
C ILE A 70 34.58 34.65 28.56
N ALA A 71 34.87 33.80 29.56
CA ALA A 71 34.28 32.52 29.85
C ALA A 71 32.91 32.60 30.54
N THR A 72 32.02 31.71 30.12
CA THR A 72 31.10 30.99 31.00
C THR A 72 31.17 29.52 30.62
N VAL A 73 31.76 28.70 31.47
CA VAL A 73 31.69 27.23 31.36
C VAL A 73 30.29 26.83 31.81
N THR A 74 29.34 26.84 30.89
CA THR A 74 28.16 25.99 30.97
C THR A 74 28.52 24.69 30.28
N VAL A 75 28.70 23.62 31.07
CA VAL A 75 28.68 22.26 30.55
C VAL A 75 27.25 21.99 30.10
N VAL A 76 26.92 22.42 28.89
CA VAL A 76 25.80 21.87 28.15
C VAL A 76 26.34 20.57 27.58
N LEU A 77 25.90 19.44 28.12
CA LEU A 77 25.97 18.18 27.39
C LEU A 77 25.12 18.39 26.14
N LEU A 78 25.74 18.88 25.06
CA LEU A 78 25.22 18.66 23.73
C LEU A 78 25.45 17.18 23.46
N ASP A 79 24.45 16.39 23.80
CA ASP A 79 24.26 15.11 23.18
C ASP A 79 24.13 15.41 21.68
N SER A 80 25.23 15.21 20.93
CA SER A 80 25.21 15.19 19.47
C SER A 80 24.44 13.94 19.06
N ALA A 81 23.14 13.95 19.33
CA ALA A 81 22.21 13.07 18.68
C ALA A 81 22.25 13.49 17.20
N ALA A 82 22.81 12.60 16.38
CA ALA A 82 22.55 12.63 14.95
C ALA A 82 21.03 12.85 14.76
N PRO A 83 20.61 13.67 13.77
CA PRO A 83 19.18 13.81 13.49
C PRO A 83 18.58 12.40 13.36
N PRO A 84 17.49 12.09 14.09
CA PRO A 84 16.89 10.77 14.02
C PRO A 84 16.60 10.46 12.56
N ALA A 85 16.94 9.25 12.13
CA ALA A 85 16.62 8.79 10.79
C ALA A 85 15.11 9.01 10.56
N PRO A 86 14.70 9.62 9.42
CA PRO A 86 13.29 9.79 9.09
C PRO A 86 12.59 8.43 9.23
N GLY A 87 11.55 8.38 10.06
CA GLY A 87 10.80 7.14 10.34
C GLY A 87 11.01 6.52 11.74
N SER A 88 11.88 7.07 12.59
CA SER A 88 12.13 6.54 13.95
C SER A 88 11.31 7.22 15.06
N GLU A 89 10.57 8.29 14.72
CA GLU A 89 9.80 9.04 15.70
C GLU A 89 8.51 8.30 16.09
N PRO A 90 8.09 8.32 17.36
CA PRO A 90 6.79 7.78 17.76
C PRO A 90 5.63 8.41 16.96
N ALA A 91 4.52 7.69 16.84
CA ALA A 91 3.29 8.25 16.29
C ALA A 91 2.91 9.56 16.99
N SER A 92 2.47 10.55 16.23
CA SER A 92 2.07 11.85 16.78
C SER A 92 0.88 11.68 17.74
N ARG A 93 0.81 12.49 18.81
CA ARG A 93 -0.35 12.46 19.72
C ARG A 93 -1.68 12.73 19.01
N ALA A 94 -1.66 13.50 17.92
CA ALA A 94 -2.85 13.80 17.13
C ALA A 94 -3.33 12.58 16.34
N SER A 95 -2.42 11.83 15.71
CA SER A 95 -2.78 10.63 14.92
C SER A 95 -3.29 9.52 15.82
N VAL A 96 -2.66 9.33 16.98
CA VAL A 96 -3.14 8.38 18.01
C VAL A 96 -4.57 8.70 18.42
N ARG A 97 -4.91 9.97 18.66
CA ARG A 97 -6.28 10.37 19.02
C ARG A 97 -7.29 10.16 17.88
N LEU A 98 -6.89 10.40 16.64
CA LEU A 98 -7.75 10.19 15.47
C LEU A 98 -8.04 8.70 15.28
N LEU A 99 -7.01 7.86 15.31
CA LEU A 99 -7.14 6.41 15.17
C LEU A 99 -7.91 5.78 16.34
N ASP A 100 -7.73 6.26 17.57
CA ASP A 100 -8.51 5.77 18.72
C ASP A 100 -9.99 6.18 18.66
N ARG A 101 -10.30 7.34 18.05
CA ARG A 101 -11.69 7.72 17.74
C ARG A 101 -12.28 6.80 16.67
N ALA A 102 -11.57 6.60 15.55
CA ALA A 102 -11.98 5.69 14.50
C ALA A 102 -12.18 4.25 15.02
N ALA A 103 -11.29 3.79 15.91
CA ALA A 103 -11.41 2.51 16.59
C ALA A 103 -12.68 2.39 17.44
N ARG A 104 -13.04 3.44 18.19
CA ARG A 104 -14.27 3.45 18.99
C ARG A 104 -15.53 3.44 18.12
N VAL A 105 -15.54 4.21 17.03
CA VAL A 105 -16.66 4.18 16.08
C VAL A 105 -16.79 2.80 15.45
N ALA A 106 -15.68 2.24 14.95
CA ALA A 106 -15.67 0.90 14.38
C ALA A 106 -16.20 -0.13 15.38
N ALA A 107 -15.70 -0.13 16.62
CA ALA A 107 -16.15 -1.05 17.66
C ALA A 107 -17.64 -0.92 18.04
N ALA A 108 -18.24 0.25 17.84
CA ALA A 108 -19.66 0.51 18.09
C ALA A 108 -20.56 0.16 16.89
N GLY A 109 -19.96 -0.16 15.73
CA GLY A 109 -20.69 -0.57 14.54
C GLY A 109 -21.43 -1.90 14.73
N PRO A 110 -22.44 -2.17 13.89
CA PRO A 110 -23.22 -3.40 13.97
C PRO A 110 -22.33 -4.64 13.78
N ALA A 111 -22.49 -5.61 14.68
CA ALA A 111 -21.83 -6.90 14.55
C ALA A 111 -22.55 -7.74 13.49
N HIS A 112 -21.84 -8.08 12.42
CA HIS A 112 -22.33 -8.99 11.40
C HIS A 112 -21.83 -10.40 11.68
N SER A 113 -22.70 -11.39 11.49
CA SER A 113 -22.35 -12.81 11.58
C SER A 113 -22.64 -13.48 10.24
N PRO A 114 -21.80 -13.24 9.20
CA PRO A 114 -22.01 -13.84 7.90
C PRO A 114 -21.86 -15.36 7.95
N ARG A 115 -22.58 -16.06 7.08
CA ARG A 115 -22.43 -17.50 6.87
C ARG A 115 -21.17 -17.77 6.05
N ASP A 116 -20.57 -18.94 6.23
CA ASP A 116 -19.35 -19.33 5.52
C ASP A 116 -19.54 -19.39 4.00
N SER A 117 -20.75 -19.73 3.55
CA SER A 117 -21.12 -19.80 2.13
C SER A 117 -21.33 -18.43 1.47
N GLN A 118 -21.34 -17.33 2.23
CA GLN A 118 -21.54 -15.98 1.70
C GLN A 118 -20.24 -15.38 1.18
N PHE A 119 -20.37 -14.24 0.49
CA PHE A 119 -19.26 -13.45 0.00
C PHE A 119 -19.21 -12.09 0.68
N ALA A 120 -18.03 -11.70 1.14
CA ALA A 120 -17.74 -10.33 1.52
C ALA A 120 -17.59 -9.48 0.25
N TYR A 121 -18.42 -8.46 0.14
CA TYR A 121 -18.45 -7.53 -0.97
C TYR A 121 -17.72 -6.24 -0.60
N VAL A 122 -16.87 -5.74 -1.51
CA VAL A 122 -16.32 -4.39 -1.45
C VAL A 122 -16.44 -3.71 -2.81
N LYS A 123 -16.71 -2.41 -2.79
CA LYS A 123 -16.67 -1.54 -3.96
C LYS A 123 -15.75 -0.38 -3.70
N VAL A 124 -14.78 -0.21 -4.59
CA VAL A 124 -13.79 0.85 -4.55
C VAL A 124 -13.84 1.59 -5.88
N THR A 125 -13.70 2.91 -5.83
CA THR A 125 -13.37 3.71 -7.02
C THR A 125 -12.02 4.37 -6.81
N GLY A 126 -11.23 4.51 -7.86
CA GLY A 126 -9.88 5.01 -7.69
C GLY A 126 -9.11 5.12 -8.98
N HIS A 127 -7.86 5.48 -8.81
CA HIS A 127 -6.91 5.52 -9.90
C HIS A 127 -5.50 5.30 -9.37
N THR A 128 -4.67 4.78 -10.26
CA THR A 128 -3.22 4.80 -10.11
C THR A 128 -2.57 5.54 -11.25
N THR A 129 -1.30 5.85 -11.11
CA THR A 129 -0.46 6.42 -12.15
C THR A 129 0.53 5.36 -12.57
N SER A 130 0.55 5.03 -13.85
CA SER A 130 1.57 4.18 -14.45
C SER A 130 2.60 5.01 -15.22
N LEU A 131 3.82 4.50 -15.24
CA LEU A 131 4.93 5.06 -16.01
C LEU A 131 5.31 4.08 -17.11
N SER A 132 5.40 4.58 -18.34
CA SER A 132 5.82 3.81 -19.50
C SER A 132 6.90 4.57 -20.27
N GLU A 133 7.91 3.85 -20.75
CA GLU A 133 8.94 4.44 -21.60
C GLU A 133 8.37 4.78 -22.98
N THR A 134 8.69 5.97 -23.49
CA THR A 134 8.33 6.37 -24.85
C THR A 134 9.39 5.87 -25.84
N PRO A 135 9.04 5.73 -27.13
CA PRO A 135 10.01 5.37 -28.16
C PRO A 135 11.21 6.32 -28.29
N THR A 136 11.14 7.52 -27.69
CA THR A 136 12.20 8.53 -27.66
C THR A 136 13.01 8.50 -26.36
N GLY A 137 12.87 7.48 -25.52
CA GLY A 137 13.55 7.35 -24.22
C GLY A 137 13.04 8.28 -23.12
N GLY A 138 11.87 8.90 -23.31
CA GLY A 138 11.20 9.70 -22.27
C GLY A 138 10.26 8.84 -21.43
N MET A 139 9.72 9.41 -20.36
CA MET A 139 8.69 8.74 -19.56
C MET A 139 7.32 9.36 -19.82
N LYS A 140 6.35 8.51 -20.19
CA LYS A 140 4.94 8.87 -20.31
C LYS A 140 4.19 8.39 -19.07
N ARG A 141 3.48 9.32 -18.45
CA ARG A 141 2.58 9.06 -17.32
C ARG A 141 1.17 8.85 -17.84
N THR A 142 0.55 7.78 -17.39
CA THR A 142 -0.84 7.48 -17.72
C THR A 142 -1.58 7.27 -16.42
N ARG A 143 -2.75 7.91 -16.29
CA ARG A 143 -3.65 7.63 -15.18
C ARG A 143 -4.53 6.45 -15.59
N GLU A 144 -4.52 5.40 -14.78
CA GLU A 144 -5.28 4.18 -14.98
C GLU A 144 -6.43 4.14 -13.97
N ASP A 145 -7.62 3.74 -14.42
CA ASP A 145 -8.76 3.53 -13.54
C ASP A 145 -8.53 2.24 -12.73
N GLU A 146 -8.64 2.34 -11.41
CA GLU A 146 -8.54 1.21 -10.48
C GLU A 146 -9.83 1.00 -9.70
N SER A 147 -10.96 1.39 -10.29
CA SER A 147 -12.27 1.13 -9.74
C SER A 147 -12.65 -0.34 -9.94
N TYR A 148 -13.06 -1.00 -8.86
CA TYR A 148 -13.48 -2.40 -8.90
C TYR A 148 -14.59 -2.71 -7.89
N GLU A 149 -15.33 -3.78 -8.19
CA GLU A 149 -16.18 -4.51 -7.26
C GLU A 149 -15.54 -5.88 -7.01
N GLN A 150 -15.51 -6.35 -5.77
CA GLN A 150 -14.93 -7.65 -5.42
C GLN A 150 -15.83 -8.43 -4.46
N TRP A 151 -15.91 -9.73 -4.68
CA TRP A 151 -16.64 -10.70 -3.88
C TRP A 151 -15.68 -11.79 -3.41
N THR A 152 -15.29 -11.72 -2.15
CA THR A 152 -14.36 -12.67 -1.52
C THR A 152 -15.16 -13.63 -0.64
N SER A 153 -14.97 -14.93 -0.84
CA SER A 153 -15.61 -15.97 0.00
C SER A 153 -15.30 -15.73 1.49
N VAL A 154 -16.33 -15.76 2.33
CA VAL A 154 -16.22 -15.46 3.77
C VAL A 154 -15.23 -16.39 4.47
N ASP A 155 -15.29 -17.69 4.16
CA ASP A 155 -14.37 -18.71 4.66
C ASP A 155 -13.16 -18.95 3.75
N GLY A 156 -13.18 -18.40 2.53
CA GLY A 156 -12.12 -18.51 1.52
C GLY A 156 -12.12 -19.82 0.73
N SER A 157 -13.16 -20.65 0.87
CA SER A 157 -13.30 -21.93 0.15
C SER A 157 -13.55 -21.74 -1.34
N SER A 158 -14.18 -20.62 -1.72
CA SER A 158 -14.56 -20.32 -3.10
C SER A 158 -13.66 -19.27 -3.74
N ARG A 159 -13.56 -19.32 -5.07
CA ARG A 159 -12.82 -18.34 -5.88
C ARG A 159 -13.38 -16.93 -5.67
N THR A 160 -12.49 -15.93 -5.68
CA THR A 160 -12.88 -14.53 -5.59
C THR A 160 -13.29 -14.01 -6.95
N LEU A 161 -14.46 -13.37 -7.06
CA LEU A 161 -14.84 -12.62 -8.26
C LEU A 161 -14.37 -11.18 -8.09
N GLN A 162 -13.65 -10.64 -9.08
CA GLN A 162 -13.31 -9.22 -9.17
C GLN A 162 -13.84 -8.67 -10.49
N ARG A 163 -14.43 -7.47 -10.47
CA ARG A 163 -14.96 -6.78 -11.65
C ARG A 163 -14.42 -5.36 -11.69
N ASP A 164 -13.47 -5.12 -12.58
CA ASP A 164 -12.97 -3.77 -12.85
C ASP A 164 -14.02 -2.97 -13.63
N ARG A 165 -14.01 -1.64 -13.48
CA ARG A 165 -14.98 -0.76 -14.16
C ARG A 165 -14.87 -0.90 -15.69
N GLY A 166 -16.00 -1.15 -16.34
CA GLY A 166 -16.06 -1.30 -17.80
C GLY A 166 -15.44 -2.60 -18.34
N ALA A 167 -15.08 -3.54 -17.46
CA ALA A 167 -14.50 -4.83 -17.83
C ALA A 167 -15.39 -6.00 -17.38
N PRO A 168 -15.30 -7.16 -18.06
CA PRO A 168 -15.93 -8.39 -17.57
C PRO A 168 -15.32 -8.82 -16.23
N GLY A 169 -16.10 -9.56 -15.45
CA GLY A 169 -15.63 -10.14 -14.19
C GLY A 169 -14.53 -11.18 -14.41
N THR A 170 -13.52 -11.15 -13.56
CA THR A 170 -12.40 -12.10 -13.51
C THR A 170 -12.48 -12.94 -12.24
N LEU A 171 -12.28 -14.26 -12.38
CA LEU A 171 -12.17 -15.17 -11.25
C LEU A 171 -10.71 -15.31 -10.83
N LEU A 172 -10.42 -14.89 -9.60
CA LEU A 172 -9.15 -15.09 -8.94
C LEU A 172 -9.14 -16.43 -8.19
N GLU A 173 -7.97 -16.89 -7.76
CA GLU A 173 -7.86 -18.11 -6.97
C GLU A 173 -8.59 -18.00 -5.63
N ALA A 174 -8.97 -19.15 -5.08
CA ALA A 174 -9.58 -19.20 -3.75
C ALA A 174 -8.54 -18.77 -2.70
N PRO A 175 -8.88 -17.87 -1.76
CA PRO A 175 -7.96 -17.44 -0.70
C PRO A 175 -7.55 -18.56 0.27
N GLY A 176 -8.28 -19.68 0.28
CA GLY A 176 -8.11 -20.74 1.25
C GLY A 176 -8.36 -20.21 2.67
N LYS A 177 -7.43 -20.46 3.60
CA LYS A 177 -7.56 -19.94 4.97
C LYS A 177 -7.42 -18.42 5.08
N GLY A 178 -7.02 -17.74 4.01
CA GLY A 178 -6.70 -16.32 3.99
C GLY A 178 -5.31 -16.00 4.56
N SER A 179 -4.83 -14.80 4.25
CA SER A 179 -3.56 -14.22 4.68
C SER A 179 -3.66 -12.70 4.75
N PHE A 180 -2.59 -12.01 5.17
CA PHE A 180 -2.57 -10.54 5.09
C PHE A 180 -2.61 -10.01 3.65
N SER A 181 -2.09 -10.76 2.68
CA SER A 181 -2.11 -10.42 1.25
C SER A 181 -3.38 -10.89 0.51
N SER A 182 -4.16 -11.80 1.10
CA SER A 182 -5.44 -12.28 0.57
C SER A 182 -6.41 -12.51 1.74
N PRO A 183 -6.91 -11.44 2.38
CA PRO A 183 -7.70 -11.57 3.59
C PRO A 183 -9.09 -12.11 3.31
N THR A 184 -9.53 -13.05 4.15
CA THR A 184 -10.94 -13.48 4.23
C THR A 184 -11.57 -12.94 5.51
N TYR A 185 -12.89 -12.91 5.57
CA TYR A 185 -13.58 -12.52 6.80
C TYR A 185 -13.18 -13.43 7.97
N ARG A 186 -13.08 -14.76 7.75
CA ARG A 186 -12.67 -15.72 8.78
C ARG A 186 -11.22 -15.58 9.20
N PHE A 187 -10.31 -15.28 8.27
CA PHE A 187 -8.92 -14.94 8.61
C PHE A 187 -8.86 -13.74 9.55
N LEU A 188 -9.56 -12.65 9.20
CA LEU A 188 -9.60 -11.43 9.99
C LEU A 188 -10.25 -11.65 11.36
N ALA A 189 -11.35 -12.40 11.42
CA ALA A 189 -12.02 -12.77 12.66
C ALA A 189 -11.15 -13.64 13.59
N GLY A 190 -10.15 -14.33 13.04
CA GLY A 190 -9.17 -15.12 13.78
C GLY A 190 -7.95 -14.32 14.27
N LEU A 191 -7.82 -13.03 13.92
CA LEU A 191 -6.73 -12.20 14.41
C LEU A 191 -6.81 -12.00 15.93
N PRO A 192 -5.67 -11.86 16.62
CA PRO A 192 -5.65 -11.53 18.04
C PRO A 192 -6.43 -10.25 18.37
N ALA A 193 -7.05 -10.21 19.55
CA ALA A 193 -7.75 -9.01 20.01
C ALA A 193 -6.79 -7.89 20.44
N ASP A 194 -5.57 -8.24 20.89
CA ASP A 194 -4.58 -7.25 21.32
C ASP A 194 -3.93 -6.54 20.11
N PRO A 195 -3.96 -5.19 20.05
CA PRO A 195 -3.36 -4.43 18.95
C PRO A 195 -1.85 -4.63 18.80
N GLY A 196 -1.14 -4.95 19.88
CA GLY A 196 0.30 -5.22 19.85
C GLY A 196 0.62 -6.57 19.24
N GLU A 197 -0.18 -7.59 19.54
CA GLU A 197 -0.04 -8.92 18.94
C GLU A 197 -0.34 -8.89 17.43
N VAL A 198 -1.40 -8.20 17.01
CA VAL A 198 -1.72 -7.98 15.58
C VAL A 198 -0.59 -7.24 14.90
N LEU A 199 -0.12 -6.13 15.48
CA LEU A 199 0.97 -5.35 14.91
C LEU A 199 2.26 -6.18 14.81
N ALA A 200 2.59 -6.99 15.82
CA ALA A 200 3.74 -7.88 15.78
C ALA A 200 3.62 -8.94 14.68
N ALA A 201 2.42 -9.45 14.41
CA ALA A 201 2.17 -10.36 13.29
C ALA A 201 2.38 -9.68 11.94
N ILE A 202 1.89 -8.45 11.78
CA ILE A 202 2.07 -7.65 10.57
C ILE A 202 3.55 -7.31 10.35
N TYR A 203 4.31 -6.97 11.39
CA TYR A 203 5.75 -6.76 11.25
C TYR A 203 6.52 -8.02 10.86
N ARG A 204 6.06 -9.21 11.29
CA ARG A 204 6.66 -10.47 10.82
C ARG A 204 6.39 -10.68 9.33
N GLU A 205 5.15 -10.45 8.89
CA GLU A 205 4.78 -10.49 7.47
C GLU A 205 5.61 -9.50 6.65
N ALA A 206 5.68 -8.23 7.08
CA ALA A 206 6.47 -7.20 6.43
C ALA A 206 7.93 -7.61 6.27
N LYS A 207 8.54 -8.22 7.30
CA LYS A 207 9.92 -8.70 7.23
C LYS A 207 10.11 -9.89 6.30
N LEU A 208 9.13 -10.78 6.15
CA LEU A 208 9.21 -11.90 5.20
C LEU A 208 9.20 -11.40 3.76
N ASN A 209 8.40 -10.35 3.50
CA ASN A 209 8.31 -9.72 2.18
C ASN A 209 9.46 -8.72 1.91
N HIS A 210 10.16 -8.27 2.97
CA HIS A 210 11.28 -7.30 2.94
C HIS A 210 12.63 -7.85 3.44
N GLY A 211 12.80 -9.18 3.47
CA GLY A 211 14.04 -9.82 3.92
C GLY A 211 15.23 -9.57 3.00
N GLU A 212 16.44 -9.88 3.47
CA GLU A 212 17.66 -9.80 2.68
C GLU A 212 17.48 -10.53 1.33
N GLY A 213 17.60 -9.80 0.22
CA GLY A 213 17.38 -10.31 -1.14
C GLY A 213 15.97 -10.16 -1.72
N SER A 214 15.01 -9.56 -1.01
CA SER A 214 13.66 -9.30 -1.56
C SER A 214 13.63 -8.16 -2.60
N GLY A 215 14.68 -7.34 -2.63
CA GLY A 215 14.78 -6.16 -3.48
C GLY A 215 14.00 -4.95 -2.95
N SER A 216 13.25 -5.10 -1.85
CA SER A 216 12.40 -4.03 -1.33
C SER A 216 13.11 -2.99 -0.50
N THR A 217 12.83 -1.72 -0.81
CA THR A 217 13.33 -0.53 -0.11
C THR A 217 12.33 0.02 0.91
N THR A 218 11.12 -0.55 0.98
CA THR A 218 10.09 -0.11 1.92
C THR A 218 10.48 -0.50 3.35
N GLY A 219 10.65 0.49 4.23
CA GLY A 219 10.96 0.24 5.63
C GLY A 219 9.82 -0.54 6.34
N PRO A 220 10.12 -1.35 7.38
CA PRO A 220 9.14 -2.24 8.00
C PRO A 220 7.91 -1.50 8.56
N ASP A 221 8.09 -0.26 9.02
CA ASP A 221 7.00 0.58 9.52
C ASP A 221 6.10 1.10 8.39
N GLN A 222 6.68 1.40 7.21
CA GLN A 222 5.90 1.79 6.04
C GLN A 222 5.06 0.62 5.57
N GLU A 223 5.67 -0.57 5.49
CA GLU A 223 4.97 -1.77 5.09
C GLU A 223 3.86 -2.14 6.08
N ALA A 224 4.13 -2.05 7.38
CA ALA A 224 3.10 -2.30 8.40
C ALA A 224 1.93 -1.31 8.27
N PHE A 225 2.21 -0.05 7.92
CA PHE A 225 1.17 0.91 7.60
C PHE A 225 0.39 0.43 6.36
N VAL A 226 1.04 0.22 5.21
CA VAL A 226 0.39 -0.24 3.97
C VAL A 226 -0.47 -1.49 4.18
N ILE A 227 0.04 -2.54 4.81
CA ILE A 227 -0.71 -3.77 5.12
C ILE A 227 -1.99 -3.45 5.89
N ILE A 228 -1.93 -2.64 6.95
CA ILE A 228 -3.13 -2.29 7.71
C ILE A 228 -4.13 -1.52 6.84
N GLY A 229 -3.65 -0.57 6.03
CA GLY A 229 -4.49 0.19 5.09
C GLY A 229 -5.23 -0.72 4.11
N ASP A 230 -4.50 -1.66 3.51
CA ASP A 230 -5.07 -2.64 2.59
C ASP A 230 -6.13 -3.51 3.27
N LEU A 231 -5.84 -4.06 4.46
CA LEU A 231 -6.81 -4.85 5.22
C LEU A 231 -8.10 -4.03 5.48
N LEU A 232 -7.98 -2.75 5.78
CA LEU A 232 -9.13 -1.87 6.04
C LEU A 232 -9.92 -1.51 4.77
N ARG A 233 -9.28 -1.49 3.59
CA ARG A 233 -9.88 -1.06 2.32
C ARG A 233 -10.42 -2.21 1.48
N VAL A 234 -9.71 -3.32 1.41
CA VAL A 234 -10.00 -4.43 0.48
C VAL A 234 -10.88 -5.51 1.11
N SER A 235 -11.24 -5.38 2.38
CA SER A 235 -11.98 -6.40 3.11
C SER A 235 -13.09 -5.83 3.97
N VAL A 236 -14.10 -6.66 4.24
CA VAL A 236 -15.07 -6.41 5.30
C VAL A 236 -14.58 -7.15 6.54
N ALA A 237 -14.13 -6.42 7.55
CA ALA A 237 -13.65 -6.99 8.81
C ALA A 237 -14.72 -6.93 9.91
N PRO A 238 -14.69 -7.84 10.92
CA PRO A 238 -15.49 -7.68 12.11
C PRO A 238 -15.22 -6.33 12.80
N PRO A 239 -16.24 -5.64 13.36
CA PRO A 239 -16.11 -4.32 13.96
C PRO A 239 -14.96 -4.17 14.98
N GLN A 240 -14.77 -5.18 15.83
CA GLN A 240 -13.69 -5.19 16.82
C GLN A 240 -12.32 -5.40 16.20
N VAL A 241 -12.22 -6.17 15.10
CA VAL A 241 -10.96 -6.35 14.37
C VAL A 241 -10.57 -5.05 13.69
N THR A 242 -11.51 -4.36 13.04
CA THR A 242 -11.30 -3.01 12.47
C THR A 242 -10.79 -2.05 13.55
N ALA A 243 -11.39 -2.07 14.74
CA ALA A 243 -10.93 -1.25 15.86
C ALA A 243 -9.51 -1.61 16.32
N THR A 244 -9.18 -2.89 16.39
CA THR A 244 -7.84 -3.38 16.72
C THR A 244 -6.81 -2.98 15.67
N LEU A 245 -7.14 -3.03 14.38
CA LEU A 245 -6.29 -2.56 13.28
C LEU A 245 -5.96 -1.05 13.40
N TYR A 246 -6.96 -0.20 13.68
CA TYR A 246 -6.70 1.22 13.93
C TYR A 246 -5.80 1.46 15.15
N ARG A 247 -6.03 0.72 16.24
CA ARG A 247 -5.17 0.81 17.45
C ARG A 247 -3.77 0.28 17.21
N ALA A 248 -3.59 -0.71 16.33
CA ALA A 248 -2.30 -1.21 15.90
C ALA A 248 -1.56 -0.13 15.09
N ALA A 249 -2.23 0.49 14.11
CA ALA A 249 -1.67 1.59 13.33
C ALA A 249 -1.25 2.78 14.20
N ALA A 250 -1.95 3.05 15.30
CA ALA A 250 -1.61 4.12 16.24
C ALA A 250 -0.26 3.89 16.97
N ARG A 251 0.27 2.67 16.93
CA ARG A 251 1.58 2.32 17.52
C ARG A 251 2.72 2.36 16.51
N ILE A 252 2.43 2.58 15.21
CA ILE A 252 3.45 2.62 14.15
C ILE A 252 4.23 3.95 14.23
N PRO A 253 5.56 3.91 14.31
CA PRO A 253 6.41 5.11 14.24
C PRO A 253 6.18 5.92 12.95
N GLY A 254 6.24 7.25 13.06
CA GLY A 254 6.15 8.19 11.94
C GLY A 254 4.74 8.49 11.45
N VAL A 255 3.69 7.93 12.08
CA VAL A 255 2.31 8.25 11.72
C VAL A 255 1.91 9.63 12.24
N VAL A 256 1.54 10.54 11.33
CA VAL A 256 1.14 11.93 11.58
C VAL A 256 -0.29 12.20 11.13
N VAL A 257 -0.81 13.42 11.36
CA VAL A 257 -2.12 13.86 10.87
C VAL A 257 -1.95 14.85 9.73
N VAL A 258 -2.75 14.68 8.69
CA VAL A 258 -2.96 15.67 7.62
C VAL A 258 -4.37 16.28 7.80
N PRO A 259 -4.49 17.58 8.14
CA PRO A 259 -5.77 18.19 8.53
C PRO A 259 -6.86 18.16 7.45
N SER A 260 -6.45 18.12 6.18
CA SER A 260 -7.37 18.07 5.05
C SER A 260 -6.81 17.21 3.94
N SER A 261 -7.60 16.22 3.53
CA SER A 261 -7.33 15.36 2.39
C SER A 261 -8.63 15.13 1.60
N VAL A 262 -8.50 14.60 0.38
CA VAL A 262 -9.62 14.34 -0.52
C VAL A 262 -9.43 12.97 -1.13
N ASP A 263 -10.45 12.12 -1.03
CA ASP A 263 -10.44 10.77 -1.60
C ASP A 263 -10.72 10.78 -3.12
N ALA A 264 -10.70 9.61 -3.75
CA ALA A 264 -10.96 9.51 -5.19
C ALA A 264 -12.40 9.88 -5.61
N ALA A 265 -13.35 9.86 -4.67
CA ALA A 265 -14.74 10.27 -4.90
C ALA A 265 -14.96 11.78 -4.68
N GLY A 266 -13.91 12.53 -4.30
CA GLY A 266 -13.99 13.97 -4.04
C GLY A 266 -14.45 14.34 -2.63
N ARG A 267 -14.62 13.36 -1.73
CA ARG A 267 -15.04 13.58 -0.34
C ARG A 267 -13.87 14.12 0.47
N ARG A 268 -14.12 15.17 1.25
CA ARG A 268 -13.10 15.83 2.07
C ARG A 268 -13.06 15.23 3.47
N GLY A 269 -11.87 14.87 3.93
CA GLY A 269 -11.67 14.28 5.24
C GLY A 269 -10.44 14.83 5.98
N VAL A 270 -10.22 14.29 7.17
CA VAL A 270 -8.95 14.39 7.92
C VAL A 270 -8.21 13.07 7.74
N ALA A 271 -6.88 13.10 7.56
CA ALA A 271 -6.13 11.87 7.34
C ALA A 271 -5.10 11.59 8.43
N VAL A 272 -4.84 10.30 8.69
CA VAL A 272 -3.51 9.91 9.19
C VAL A 272 -2.61 9.61 8.00
N ALA A 273 -1.31 9.83 8.16
CA ALA A 273 -0.36 9.64 7.09
C ALA A 273 0.99 9.14 7.59
N ARG A 274 1.69 8.41 6.73
CA ARG A 274 3.10 8.07 6.93
C ARG A 274 3.88 8.42 5.68
N ALA A 275 5.04 9.05 5.87
CA ALA A 275 5.94 9.40 4.79
C ALA A 275 7.09 8.40 4.72
N HIS A 276 7.48 8.03 3.50
CA HIS A 276 8.59 7.13 3.21
C HIS A 276 9.09 7.42 1.79
N ASP A 277 10.40 7.50 1.58
CA ASP A 277 11.06 7.65 0.27
C ASP A 277 10.40 8.67 -0.68
N GLY A 278 10.20 9.91 -0.21
CA GLY A 278 9.67 10.99 -1.06
C GLY A 278 8.17 10.90 -1.34
N GLU A 279 7.45 9.96 -0.72
CA GLU A 279 6.01 9.80 -0.82
C GLU A 279 5.33 9.85 0.55
N ARG A 280 4.02 10.12 0.55
CA ARG A 280 3.17 10.09 1.72
C ARG A 280 1.88 9.36 1.42
N THR A 281 1.68 8.23 2.09
CA THR A 281 0.42 7.49 2.09
C THR A 281 -0.50 8.11 3.14
N GLU A 282 -1.74 8.40 2.77
CA GLU A 282 -2.75 9.05 3.60
C GLU A 282 -4.01 8.18 3.67
N TRP A 283 -4.50 7.89 4.88
CA TRP A 283 -5.82 7.28 5.10
C TRP A 283 -6.80 8.35 5.49
N ILE A 284 -7.85 8.52 4.70
CA ILE A 284 -8.74 9.66 4.76
C ILE A 284 -9.99 9.25 5.53
N PHE A 285 -10.26 9.94 6.64
CA PHE A 285 -11.43 9.72 7.48
C PHE A 285 -12.42 10.86 7.32
N ASP A 286 -13.69 10.50 7.31
CA ASP A 286 -14.77 11.46 7.45
C ASP A 286 -14.67 12.17 8.81
N ARG A 287 -14.84 13.49 8.83
CA ARG A 287 -14.60 14.29 10.04
C ARG A 287 -15.66 14.08 11.11
N GLU A 288 -16.89 13.78 10.72
CA GLU A 288 -18.03 13.69 11.62
C GLU A 288 -18.19 12.26 12.12
N THR A 289 -18.16 11.30 11.19
CA THR A 289 -18.39 9.88 11.45
C THR A 289 -17.11 9.13 11.78
N SER A 290 -15.92 9.68 11.52
CA SER A 290 -14.63 8.97 11.67
C SER A 290 -14.52 7.67 10.87
N ARG A 291 -15.34 7.52 9.82
CA ARG A 291 -15.31 6.38 8.90
C ARG A 291 -14.21 6.56 7.87
N LEU A 292 -13.55 5.47 7.50
CA LEU A 292 -12.54 5.48 6.44
C LEU A 292 -13.22 5.71 5.09
N LEU A 293 -12.86 6.80 4.43
CA LEU A 293 -13.37 7.18 3.12
C LEU A 293 -12.52 6.57 2.00
N GLY A 294 -11.21 6.47 2.19
CA GLY A 294 -10.29 5.93 1.20
C GLY A 294 -8.84 6.21 1.56
N GLU A 295 -7.95 5.96 0.61
CA GLU A 295 -6.54 6.27 0.75
C GLU A 295 -6.02 7.05 -0.45
N ARG A 296 -4.83 7.63 -0.31
CA ARG A 296 -4.05 8.12 -1.44
C ARG A 296 -2.57 8.13 -1.13
N THR A 297 -1.76 8.06 -2.17
CA THR A 297 -0.31 8.28 -2.09
C THR A 297 0.04 9.55 -2.84
N VAL A 298 0.67 10.48 -2.12
CA VAL A 298 1.03 11.82 -2.61
C VAL A 298 2.54 11.97 -2.61
N LEU A 299 3.08 12.50 -3.70
CA LEU A 299 4.50 12.80 -3.78
C LEU A 299 4.84 14.01 -2.92
N LEU A 300 5.95 13.92 -2.19
CA LEU A 300 6.50 15.00 -1.37
C LEU A 300 7.54 15.83 -2.13
N GLU A 301 8.10 15.28 -3.20
CA GLU A 301 9.09 15.93 -4.06
C GLU A 301 8.77 15.73 -5.54
N ASP A 302 9.44 16.53 -6.39
CA ASP A 302 9.35 16.39 -7.83
C ASP A 302 10.10 15.13 -8.28
N SER A 303 9.47 14.33 -9.15
CA SER A 303 10.05 13.08 -9.62
C SER A 303 9.53 12.71 -11.01
N ALA A 304 9.97 11.57 -11.54
CA ALA A 304 9.41 10.99 -12.76
C ALA A 304 7.91 10.71 -12.65
N TRP A 305 7.34 10.63 -11.43
CA TRP A 305 5.92 10.34 -11.15
C TRP A 305 5.03 11.56 -10.96
N GLY A 306 5.59 12.70 -10.55
CA GLY A 306 4.80 13.92 -10.35
C GLY A 306 5.60 15.16 -10.10
N ARG A 307 4.88 16.27 -9.98
CA ARG A 307 5.36 17.36 -9.10
C ARG A 307 4.97 17.02 -7.67
N ALA A 308 5.69 17.54 -6.70
CA ALA A 308 5.28 17.51 -5.30
C ALA A 308 3.79 17.92 -5.15
N GLY A 309 3.06 17.17 -4.32
CA GLY A 309 1.62 17.34 -4.12
C GLY A 309 0.72 16.60 -5.12
N THR A 310 1.29 15.95 -6.13
CA THR A 310 0.53 15.07 -7.04
C THR A 310 0.15 13.79 -6.32
N ALA A 311 -1.15 13.45 -6.32
CA ALA A 311 -1.61 12.13 -5.92
C ALA A 311 -1.36 11.17 -7.08
N VAL A 312 -0.44 10.22 -6.88
CA VAL A 312 -0.10 9.19 -7.87
C VAL A 312 -1.00 7.97 -7.74
N ASP A 313 -1.55 7.77 -6.55
CA ASP A 313 -2.61 6.81 -6.25
C ASP A 313 -3.70 7.52 -5.45
N ALA A 314 -4.98 7.22 -5.73
CA ALA A 314 -6.05 7.49 -4.78
C ALA A 314 -7.23 6.56 -4.98
N THR A 315 -7.82 6.15 -3.87
CA THR A 315 -9.03 5.34 -3.82
C THR A 315 -10.10 5.96 -2.93
N ALA A 316 -11.32 5.49 -3.08
CA ALA A 316 -12.47 5.77 -2.24
C ALA A 316 -13.28 4.49 -2.06
N ILE A 317 -13.53 4.13 -0.80
CA ILE A 317 -14.42 3.04 -0.42
C ILE A 317 -15.85 3.55 -0.61
N ILE A 318 -16.58 2.89 -1.51
CA ILE A 318 -17.95 3.25 -1.89
C ILE A 318 -18.96 2.42 -1.11
N ALA A 319 -18.74 1.11 -1.01
CA ALA A 319 -19.65 0.22 -0.31
C ALA A 319 -18.92 -1.03 0.19
N GLY A 320 -19.45 -1.60 1.27
CA GLY A 320 -19.07 -2.91 1.80
C GLY A 320 -20.31 -3.66 2.27
N GLY A 321 -20.29 -4.99 2.23
CA GLY A 321 -21.44 -5.81 2.62
C GLY A 321 -21.21 -7.29 2.49
N PHE A 322 -22.29 -8.05 2.62
CA PHE A 322 -22.32 -9.49 2.37
C PHE A 322 -23.38 -9.81 1.32
N THR A 323 -23.07 -10.77 0.44
CA THR A 323 -24.00 -11.29 -0.56
C THR A 323 -24.04 -12.81 -0.49
N ASP A 324 -25.13 -13.40 -0.98
CA ASP A 324 -25.27 -14.86 -1.05
C ASP A 324 -24.51 -15.42 -2.25
N GLU A 325 -24.50 -14.70 -3.37
CA GLU A 325 -23.75 -15.08 -4.57
C GLU A 325 -22.73 -14.00 -4.97
N PRO A 326 -21.63 -14.39 -5.65
CA PRO A 326 -20.70 -13.44 -6.22
C PRO A 326 -21.35 -12.74 -7.43
N GLY A 327 -21.15 -11.43 -7.54
CA GLY A 327 -21.69 -10.62 -8.64
C GLY A 327 -22.99 -9.90 -8.30
N GLU A 328 -23.61 -10.21 -7.17
CA GLU A 328 -24.74 -9.49 -6.60
C GLU A 328 -24.29 -8.24 -5.84
N ARG A 329 -25.23 -7.34 -5.52
CA ARG A 329 -24.96 -6.18 -4.67
C ARG A 329 -25.64 -6.38 -3.31
N PRO A 330 -25.00 -6.05 -2.18
CA PRO A 330 -25.66 -6.15 -0.87
C PRO A 330 -26.91 -5.27 -0.83
N ALA A 331 -28.00 -5.84 -0.31
CA ALA A 331 -29.28 -5.14 -0.14
C ALA A 331 -29.14 -3.95 0.83
N GLU A 332 -28.35 -4.13 1.89
CA GLU A 332 -27.99 -3.08 2.85
C GLU A 332 -26.46 -3.01 2.99
N PRO A 333 -25.81 -1.98 2.43
CA PRO A 333 -24.40 -1.73 2.70
C PRO A 333 -24.17 -1.44 4.18
N LEU A 334 -23.09 -1.96 4.77
CA LEU A 334 -22.78 -1.84 6.21
C LEU A 334 -22.58 -0.40 6.70
N ASP A 335 -22.54 0.51 5.75
CA ASP A 335 -21.92 1.82 5.82
C ASP A 335 -22.87 2.89 5.24
N GLY A 336 -24.18 2.60 5.18
CA GLY A 336 -25.22 3.63 5.07
C GLY A 336 -25.37 4.35 3.73
N GLY A 337 -24.91 3.80 2.61
CA GLY A 337 -25.29 4.40 1.32
C GLY A 337 -24.69 3.77 0.09
N TRP A 338 -25.51 3.02 -0.65
CA TRP A 338 -25.61 3.31 -2.08
C TRP A 338 -26.05 4.77 -2.20
N GLU A 339 -25.11 5.71 -2.28
CA GLU A 339 -25.52 7.12 -2.36
C GLU A 339 -26.32 7.37 -3.65
N LYS A 340 -27.47 8.02 -3.47
CA LYS A 340 -28.36 8.45 -4.56
C LYS A 340 -27.59 9.38 -5.50
N GLY A 341 -27.38 8.94 -6.74
CA GLY A 341 -26.74 9.76 -7.76
C GLY A 341 -25.70 9.05 -8.61
N ALA A 342 -25.42 7.76 -8.40
CA ALA A 342 -24.80 6.97 -9.45
C ALA A 342 -25.75 6.99 -10.67
N PRO A 343 -25.34 7.51 -11.83
CA PRO A 343 -26.16 7.39 -13.03
C PRO A 343 -26.43 5.89 -13.26
N PRO A 344 -27.66 5.51 -13.65
CA PRO A 344 -27.84 4.19 -14.22
C PRO A 344 -26.90 4.09 -15.43
N GLU A 345 -26.00 3.11 -15.41
CA GLU A 345 -25.42 2.58 -16.64
C GLU A 345 -26.48 1.72 -17.33
#